data_AF-A0A444J1H0-F1
#
_entry.id   AF-A0A444J1H0-F1
#
_cell.length_a   1.000
_cell.length_b   1.000
_cell.length_c   1.000
_cell.angle_alpha   90.00
_cell.angle_beta   90.00
_cell.angle_gamma   90.00
#
_symmetry.space_group_name_H-M   'P 1'
#
loop_
_entity.id
_entity.type
_entity.pdbx_description
1 polymer ?
#
loop_
_entity_poly.entity_id
_entity_poly.type
_entity_poly.pdbx_seq_one_letter_code
_entity_poly.pdbx_strand_id
1 'polypeptide(L)'
;MMKKIVLLTLLISMLSVFSAQANQGRPGPGFMPDTGDVEFDQFLVRVNTAAEVRVETYITDLSTAFHVPGQRINRLIHKQRMAPADVLLVLQVANMNGAPLKRILERYRQFRPKGWRAVFTSFEIYPGSRFFLILRQEMPTVIVRYAEQRPHDSRKKGSKKKKGSKKKGSKKKGSKRR
;
A
#
# COMPACT_ATOMS: atom_id res chain seq x y z
N MET A 1 -65.91 -13.83 2.91
CA MET A 1 -65.33 -12.86 1.95
C MET A 1 -63.94 -12.50 2.44
N MET A 2 -62.91 -13.16 1.91
CA MET A 2 -61.50 -12.99 2.31
C MET A 2 -60.63 -12.89 1.06
N LYS A 3 -60.58 -11.70 0.47
CA LYS A 3 -59.67 -11.36 -0.64
C LYS A 3 -59.44 -9.87 -0.55
N LYS A 4 -58.29 -9.42 -0.01
CA LYS A 4 -57.73 -8.05 -0.14
C LYS A 4 -56.55 -7.72 0.82
N ILE A 5 -55.82 -8.69 1.38
CA ILE A 5 -54.64 -8.38 2.23
C ILE A 5 -53.42 -9.24 1.86
N VAL A 6 -53.19 -9.46 0.56
CA VAL A 6 -51.95 -10.13 0.08
C VAL A 6 -51.32 -9.34 -1.06
N LEU A 7 -51.31 -8.01 -0.96
CA LEU A 7 -50.80 -7.14 -2.03
C LEU A 7 -50.08 -5.91 -1.46
N LEU A 8 -49.24 -6.12 -0.44
CA LEU A 8 -48.33 -5.09 0.06
C LEU A 8 -47.01 -5.67 0.60
N THR A 9 -46.41 -6.62 -0.11
CA THR A 9 -45.09 -7.19 0.25
C THR A 9 -44.24 -7.50 -0.98
N LEU A 10 -44.27 -6.64 -2.01
CA LEU A 10 -43.46 -6.88 -3.23
C LEU A 10 -42.85 -5.62 -3.85
N LEU A 11 -42.29 -4.71 -3.04
CA LEU A 11 -41.52 -3.57 -3.57
C LEU A 11 -40.34 -3.16 -2.68
N ILE A 12 -39.59 -4.13 -2.16
CA ILE A 12 -38.24 -3.90 -1.61
C ILE A 12 -37.33 -5.03 -2.13
N SER A 13 -37.23 -5.13 -3.44
CA SER A 13 -36.14 -5.84 -4.10
C SER A 13 -35.47 -4.87 -5.07
N MET A 14 -34.14 -4.86 -5.07
CA MET A 14 -33.24 -4.03 -5.88
C MET A 14 -32.94 -2.62 -5.37
N LEU A 15 -32.13 -2.56 -4.32
CA LEU A 15 -31.02 -1.60 -4.28
C LEU A 15 -29.76 -2.31 -3.78
N SER A 16 -29.23 -3.19 -4.63
CA SER A 16 -27.99 -3.90 -4.40
C SER A 16 -27.08 -3.83 -5.62
N VAL A 17 -26.46 -2.67 -5.86
CA VAL A 17 -25.18 -2.62 -6.57
C VAL A 17 -24.36 -1.41 -6.11
N PHE A 18 -23.06 -1.65 -5.93
CA PHE A 18 -21.94 -0.72 -5.69
C PHE A 18 -21.62 -0.34 -4.24
N SER A 19 -20.94 -1.26 -3.56
CA SER A 19 -19.58 -0.99 -3.07
C SER A 19 -18.77 -2.28 -2.91
N ALA A 20 -18.53 -2.98 -4.03
CA ALA A 20 -17.44 -3.94 -4.10
C ALA A 20 -16.16 -3.21 -4.54
N GLN A 21 -15.63 -2.34 -3.69
CA GLN A 21 -14.31 -1.74 -3.93
C GLN A 21 -13.67 -1.21 -2.63
N ALA A 22 -13.20 -2.13 -1.80
CA ALA A 22 -12.06 -1.90 -0.90
C ALA A 22 -11.43 -3.24 -0.49
N ASN A 23 -11.06 -4.07 -1.45
CA ASN A 23 -9.97 -5.04 -1.23
C ASN A 23 -8.67 -4.42 -1.77
N GLN A 24 -8.38 -3.19 -1.33
CA GLN A 24 -7.03 -2.63 -1.35
C GLN A 24 -6.24 -3.50 -0.37
N GLY A 25 -5.15 -4.11 -0.83
CA GLY A 25 -4.41 -5.17 -0.14
C GLY A 25 -4.39 -4.97 1.37
N ARG A 26 -4.93 -5.94 2.12
CA ARG A 26 -4.85 -5.94 3.59
C ARG A 26 -3.38 -5.75 3.94
N PRO A 27 -3.00 -4.60 4.53
CA PRO A 27 -1.65 -4.43 4.99
C PRO A 27 -1.42 -5.43 6.14
N GLY A 28 -0.19 -5.91 6.30
CA GLY A 28 0.15 -6.98 7.24
C GLY A 28 -0.48 -6.81 8.64
N PRO A 29 -0.63 -7.90 9.40
CA PRO A 29 -1.46 -7.93 10.60
C PRO A 29 -1.23 -6.75 11.55
N GLY A 30 -2.21 -5.84 11.59
CA GLY A 30 -2.29 -4.69 12.49
C GLY A 30 -1.70 -3.37 11.98
N PHE A 31 -1.41 -3.21 10.68
CA PHE A 31 -1.22 -1.87 10.11
C PHE A 31 -2.57 -1.18 9.94
N MET A 32 -2.74 -0.02 10.56
CA MET A 32 -3.96 0.78 10.45
C MET A 32 -3.56 2.23 10.19
N PRO A 33 -3.44 2.66 8.91
CA PRO A 33 -2.95 3.98 8.56
C PRO A 33 -3.82 5.04 9.23
N ASP A 34 -5.13 5.07 8.98
CA ASP A 34 -6.12 5.94 9.65
C ASP A 34 -5.54 7.26 10.18
N THR A 35 -4.85 8.01 9.30
CA THR A 35 -4.15 9.24 9.69
C THR A 35 -5.10 10.43 9.75
N GLY A 36 -6.28 10.30 9.12
CA GLY A 36 -7.21 11.41 8.87
C GLY A 36 -6.96 12.17 7.59
N ASP A 37 -6.07 11.68 6.73
CA ASP A 37 -5.89 12.15 5.37
C ASP A 37 -5.87 10.94 4.42
N VAL A 38 -6.87 10.87 3.54
CA VAL A 38 -7.09 9.69 2.66
C VAL A 38 -5.92 9.50 1.69
N GLU A 39 -5.34 10.59 1.18
CA GLU A 39 -4.21 10.50 0.25
C GLU A 39 -2.95 9.98 0.95
N PHE A 40 -2.70 10.45 2.18
CA PHE A 40 -1.59 9.99 2.99
C PHE A 40 -1.77 8.53 3.40
N ASP A 41 -2.98 8.12 3.76
CA ASP A 41 -3.29 6.72 4.04
C ASP A 41 -2.99 5.83 2.82
N GLN A 42 -3.40 6.24 1.62
CA GLN A 42 -3.08 5.52 0.38
C GLN A 42 -1.59 5.51 0.07
N PHE A 43 -0.88 6.62 0.30
CA PHE A 43 0.57 6.68 0.19
C PHE A 43 1.24 5.64 1.08
N LEU A 44 0.85 5.56 2.35
CA LEU A 44 1.43 4.62 3.31
C LEU A 44 1.15 3.16 2.92
N VAL A 45 -0.05 2.85 2.41
CA VAL A 45 -0.37 1.51 1.89
C VAL A 45 0.55 1.13 0.72
N ARG A 46 0.81 2.06 -0.21
CA ARG A 46 1.74 1.82 -1.34
C ARG A 46 3.17 1.61 -0.84
N VAL A 47 3.65 2.45 0.08
CA VAL A 47 4.96 2.27 0.71
C VAL A 47 5.06 0.89 1.35
N ASN A 48 4.05 0.50 2.13
CA ASN A 48 4.05 -0.79 2.81
C ASN A 48 4.15 -1.96 1.82
N THR A 49 3.35 -1.92 0.77
CA THR A 49 3.32 -2.96 -0.28
C THR A 49 4.66 -3.05 -1.02
N ALA A 50 5.25 -1.92 -1.42
CA ALA A 50 6.52 -1.90 -2.14
C ALA A 50 7.72 -2.29 -1.25
N ALA A 51 7.69 -1.90 0.02
CA ALA A 51 8.72 -2.22 1.00
C ALA A 51 8.72 -3.70 1.38
N GLU A 52 7.55 -4.35 1.46
CA GLU A 52 7.45 -5.80 1.72
C GLU A 52 8.16 -6.65 0.66
N VAL A 53 8.21 -6.19 -0.60
CA VAL A 53 8.91 -6.89 -1.70
C VAL A 53 10.43 -6.77 -1.58
N ARG A 54 10.94 -5.68 -1.00
CA ARG A 54 12.39 -5.37 -0.92
C ARG A 54 12.77 -4.82 0.45
N VAL A 55 12.49 -5.60 1.49
CA VAL A 55 12.61 -5.16 2.89
C VAL A 55 14.04 -4.77 3.28
N GLU A 56 15.06 -5.48 2.79
CA GLU A 56 16.47 -5.20 3.10
C GLU A 56 16.93 -3.84 2.51
N THR A 57 16.52 -3.55 1.28
CA THR A 57 16.78 -2.24 0.65
C THR A 57 16.06 -1.13 1.43
N TYR A 58 14.81 -1.37 1.81
CA TYR A 58 14.02 -0.42 2.59
C TYR A 58 14.65 -0.12 3.96
N ILE A 59 15.19 -1.14 4.65
CA ILE A 59 15.92 -0.96 5.91
C ILE A 59 17.15 -0.06 5.71
N THR A 60 17.89 -0.27 4.62
CA THR A 60 19.09 0.52 4.30
C THR A 60 18.73 1.97 3.96
N ASP A 61 17.66 2.18 3.19
CA ASP A 61 17.16 3.49 2.83
C ASP A 61 16.68 4.28 4.06
N LEU A 62 15.91 3.64 4.96
CA LEU A 62 15.51 4.25 6.23
C LEU A 62 16.71 4.54 7.12
N SER A 63 17.69 3.62 7.19
CA SER A 63 18.90 3.80 7.98
C SER A 63 19.67 5.03 7.54
N THR A 64 19.77 5.23 6.23
CA THR A 64 20.47 6.36 5.62
C THR A 64 19.68 7.65 5.82
N ALA A 65 18.39 7.64 5.51
CA ALA A 65 17.52 8.82 5.58
C ALA A 65 17.38 9.38 7.01
N PHE A 66 17.30 8.51 8.02
CA PHE A 66 17.06 8.92 9.41
C PHE A 66 18.29 8.82 10.31
N HIS A 67 19.44 8.39 9.77
CA HIS A 67 20.68 8.18 10.51
C HIS A 67 20.50 7.25 11.73
N VAL A 68 19.60 6.27 11.60
CA VAL A 68 19.34 5.24 12.61
C VAL A 68 20.00 3.94 12.17
N PRO A 69 20.77 3.24 13.02
CA PRO A 69 21.43 2.00 12.60
C PRO A 69 20.46 0.98 12.00
N GLY A 70 20.76 0.45 10.81
CA GLY A 70 19.92 -0.54 10.12
C GLY A 70 19.54 -1.76 10.98
N GLN A 71 20.45 -2.22 11.84
CA GLN A 71 20.17 -3.28 12.82
C GLN A 71 19.01 -2.94 13.77
N ARG A 72 18.83 -1.66 14.15
CA ARG A 72 17.71 -1.22 14.98
C ARG A 72 16.40 -1.28 14.19
N ILE A 73 16.41 -0.82 12.94
CA ILE A 73 15.26 -0.84 12.03
C ILE A 73 14.84 -2.29 11.71
N ASN A 74 15.82 -3.14 11.40
CA ASN A 74 15.64 -4.58 11.22
C ASN A 74 14.91 -5.23 12.41
N ARG A 75 15.27 -4.88 13.66
CA ARG A 75 14.55 -5.37 14.85
C ARG A 75 13.11 -4.88 14.92
N LEU A 76 12.81 -3.65 14.51
CA LEU A 76 11.43 -3.14 14.49
C LEU A 76 10.57 -3.94 13.51
N ILE A 77 11.08 -4.16 12.29
CA ILE A 77 10.34 -4.89 11.25
C ILE A 77 10.23 -6.39 11.60
N HIS A 78 11.36 -7.06 11.82
CA HIS A 78 11.36 -8.53 11.87
C HIS A 78 11.09 -9.09 13.27
N LYS A 79 11.61 -8.45 14.33
CA LYS A 79 11.42 -8.94 15.72
C LYS A 79 10.14 -8.40 16.34
N GLN A 80 9.83 -7.12 16.14
CA GLN A 80 8.62 -6.49 16.67
C GLN A 80 7.42 -6.56 15.71
N ARG A 81 7.61 -7.15 14.51
CA ARG A 81 6.56 -7.37 13.51
C ARG A 81 5.82 -6.06 13.14
N MET A 82 6.53 -4.94 13.15
CA MET A 82 5.98 -3.66 12.72
C MET A 82 5.90 -3.62 11.19
N ALA A 83 4.83 -3.05 10.66
CA ALA A 83 4.71 -2.85 9.23
C ALA A 83 5.78 -1.83 8.75
N PRO A 84 6.36 -1.99 7.56
CA PRO A 84 7.31 -1.02 7.01
C PRO A 84 6.86 0.44 7.09
N ALA A 85 5.58 0.72 6.81
CA ALA A 85 5.01 2.06 6.91
C ALA A 85 4.88 2.54 8.37
N ASP A 86 4.64 1.64 9.33
CA ASP A 86 4.67 2.01 10.75
C ASP A 86 6.07 2.46 11.17
N VAL A 87 7.10 1.74 10.74
CA VAL A 87 8.50 2.07 11.06
C VAL A 87 8.89 3.43 10.47
N LEU A 88 8.46 3.73 9.24
CA LEU A 88 8.62 5.06 8.63
C LEU A 88 7.99 6.15 9.51
N LEU A 89 6.73 5.98 9.92
CA LEU A 89 6.03 7.00 10.69
C LEU A 89 6.66 7.23 12.07
N VAL A 90 7.09 6.17 12.77
CA VAL A 90 7.81 6.34 14.05
C VAL A 90 9.10 7.15 13.84
N LEU A 91 9.88 6.83 12.80
CA LEU A 91 11.13 7.53 12.51
C LEU A 91 10.89 8.99 12.11
N GLN A 92 9.91 9.25 11.25
CA GLN A 92 9.57 10.59 10.78
C GLN A 92 9.08 11.48 11.93
N VAL A 93 8.17 10.98 12.77
CA VAL A 93 7.68 11.74 13.94
C VAL A 93 8.80 12.01 14.92
N ALA A 94 9.70 11.05 15.16
CA ALA A 94 10.87 11.26 16.02
C ALA A 94 11.81 12.34 15.47
N ASN A 95 12.08 12.30 14.16
CA ASN A 95 12.94 13.27 13.47
C ASN A 95 12.37 14.69 13.55
N MET A 96 11.08 14.86 13.26
CA MET A 96 10.44 16.17 13.26
C MET A 96 10.25 16.78 14.64
N ASN A 97 9.86 15.97 15.63
CA ASN A 97 9.59 16.46 16.97
C ASN A 97 10.86 16.59 17.82
N GLY A 98 12.03 16.22 17.30
CA GLY A 98 13.26 16.10 18.09
C GLY A 98 13.13 15.15 19.28
N ALA A 99 12.16 14.24 19.24
CA ALA A 99 11.77 13.41 20.35
C ALA A 99 12.54 12.07 20.32
N PRO A 100 12.92 11.51 21.48
CA PRO A 100 13.56 10.20 21.52
C PRO A 100 12.68 9.14 20.85
N LEU A 101 13.26 8.35 19.92
CA LEU A 101 12.52 7.29 19.22
C LEU A 101 11.79 6.33 20.16
N LYS A 102 12.33 6.11 21.37
CA LYS A 102 11.70 5.29 22.41
C LYS A 102 10.31 5.83 22.82
N ARG A 103 10.18 7.16 22.97
CA ARG A 103 8.91 7.81 23.33
C ARG A 103 7.85 7.61 22.24
N ILE A 104 8.25 7.72 20.97
CA ILE A 104 7.33 7.49 19.84
C ILE A 104 6.89 6.03 19.79
N LEU A 105 7.81 5.08 19.98
CA LEU A 105 7.51 3.65 20.04
C LEU A 105 6.57 3.28 21.20
N GLU A 106 6.72 3.91 22.36
CA GLU A 106 5.81 3.71 23.51
C GLU A 106 4.39 4.15 23.16
N ARG A 107 4.22 5.35 22.59
CA ARG A 107 2.91 5.84 22.14
C ARG A 107 2.33 5.00 21.02
N TYR A 108 3.14 4.59 20.05
CA TYR A 108 2.71 3.68 18.99
C TYR A 108 2.16 2.37 19.59
N ARG A 109 2.88 1.71 20.51
CA ARG A 109 2.37 0.47 21.12
C ARG A 109 1.07 0.66 21.87
N GLN A 110 0.93 1.78 22.58
CA GLN A 110 -0.28 2.11 23.34
C GLN A 110 -1.49 2.37 22.43
N PHE A 111 -1.31 3.07 21.31
CA PHE A 111 -2.40 3.57 20.48
C PHE A 111 -2.57 2.87 19.14
N ARG A 112 -1.68 1.94 18.75
CA ARG A 112 -1.75 1.17 17.49
C ARG A 112 -3.14 0.58 17.22
N PRO A 113 -3.87 -0.01 18.20
CA PRO A 113 -5.21 -0.54 17.94
C PRO A 113 -6.24 0.51 17.51
N LYS A 114 -5.96 1.79 17.76
CA LYS A 114 -6.80 2.95 17.40
C LYS A 114 -6.30 3.69 16.16
N GLY A 115 -5.24 3.22 15.50
CA GLY A 115 -4.70 3.80 14.26
C GLY A 115 -3.77 4.98 14.48
N TRP A 116 -3.16 5.49 13.41
CA TRP A 116 -2.15 6.55 13.54
C TRP A 116 -2.71 7.90 13.94
N ARG A 117 -3.98 8.23 13.64
CA ARG A 117 -4.59 9.47 14.17
C ARG A 117 -4.48 9.50 15.69
N ALA A 118 -4.75 8.40 16.40
CA ALA A 118 -4.61 8.34 17.85
C ALA A 118 -3.15 8.50 18.32
N VAL A 119 -2.19 7.93 17.60
CA VAL A 119 -0.75 8.10 17.89
C VAL A 119 -0.35 9.57 17.70
N PHE A 120 -0.72 10.18 16.58
CA PHE A 120 -0.41 11.56 16.23
C PHE A 120 -1.04 12.56 17.20
N THR A 121 -2.30 12.37 17.58
CA THR A 121 -2.97 13.24 18.57
C THR A 121 -2.25 13.22 19.92
N SER A 122 -1.59 12.11 20.31
CA SER A 122 -0.78 12.05 21.54
C SER A 122 0.48 12.94 21.50
N PHE A 123 0.81 13.48 20.33
CA PHE A 123 1.87 14.45 20.06
C PHE A 123 1.32 15.77 19.51
N GLU A 124 0.03 16.05 19.63
CA GLU A 124 -0.62 17.27 19.11
C GLU A 124 -0.51 17.42 17.59
N ILE A 125 -0.30 16.31 16.88
CA ILE A 125 -0.31 16.24 15.42
C ILE A 125 -1.71 15.80 14.99
N TYR A 126 -2.43 16.66 14.28
CA TYR A 126 -3.76 16.36 13.75
C TYR A 126 -3.89 16.81 12.30
N PRO A 127 -4.76 16.17 11.49
CA PRO A 127 -5.03 16.61 10.11
C PRO A 127 -5.29 18.12 10.03
N GLY A 128 -4.62 18.80 9.11
CA GLY A 128 -4.71 20.25 8.94
C GLY A 128 -3.79 21.08 9.83
N SER A 129 -3.18 20.50 10.87
CA SER A 129 -2.13 21.19 11.64
C SER A 129 -0.86 21.40 10.79
N ARG A 130 -0.09 22.44 11.14
CA ARG A 130 1.22 22.69 10.51
C ARG A 130 2.16 21.48 10.65
N PHE A 131 2.18 20.83 11.82
CA PHE A 131 2.99 19.63 12.01
C PHE A 131 2.56 18.47 11.12
N PHE A 132 1.25 18.29 10.88
CA PHE A 132 0.77 17.25 9.97
C PHE A 132 1.13 17.53 8.51
N LEU A 133 1.12 18.80 8.09
CA LEU A 133 1.59 19.19 6.76
C LEU A 133 3.09 18.88 6.58
N ILE A 134 3.92 19.29 7.55
CA ILE A 134 5.36 18.99 7.55
C ILE A 134 5.59 17.47 7.56
N LEU A 135 4.79 16.72 8.32
CA LEU A 135 4.88 15.26 8.39
C LEU A 135 4.77 14.61 7.02
N ARG A 136 3.85 15.11 6.20
CA ARG A 136 3.62 14.60 4.85
C ARG A 136 4.68 15.08 3.86
N GLN A 137 5.06 16.35 3.94
CA GLN A 137 5.93 17.00 2.95
C GLN A 137 7.41 16.64 3.12
N GLU A 138 7.86 16.50 4.36
CA GLU A 138 9.27 16.20 4.68
C GLU A 138 9.58 14.69 4.67
N MET A 139 8.75 13.89 3.99
CA MET A 139 9.06 12.47 3.79
C MET A 139 10.32 12.33 2.94
N PRO A 140 11.31 11.51 3.35
CA PRO A 140 12.54 11.37 2.58
C PRO A 140 12.27 10.94 1.14
N THR A 141 12.90 11.60 0.17
CA THR A 141 12.66 11.34 -1.27
C THR A 141 12.90 9.88 -1.65
N VAL A 142 13.87 9.20 -1.01
CA VAL A 142 14.13 7.77 -1.24
C VAL A 142 12.92 6.91 -0.88
N ILE A 143 12.12 7.31 0.11
CA ILE A 143 10.89 6.63 0.54
C ILE A 143 9.71 6.97 -0.37
N VAL A 144 9.60 8.21 -0.82
CA VAL A 144 8.53 8.63 -1.75
C VAL A 144 8.53 7.75 -3.01
N ARG A 145 9.72 7.39 -3.50
CA ARG A 145 9.88 6.48 -4.66
C ARG A 145 9.26 5.08 -4.46
N TYR A 146 9.08 4.61 -3.22
CA TYR A 146 8.37 3.34 -2.96
C TYR A 146 6.88 3.46 -3.29
N ALA A 147 6.27 4.63 -3.08
CA ALA A 147 4.87 4.87 -3.39
C ALA A 147 4.60 5.20 -4.88
N GLU A 148 5.62 5.65 -5.59
CA GLU A 148 5.57 5.99 -7.03
C GLU A 148 5.81 4.78 -7.94
N GLN A 149 6.60 3.81 -7.45
CA GLN A 149 6.85 2.57 -8.17
C GLN A 149 5.54 1.80 -8.32
N ARG A 150 4.91 1.94 -9.49
CA ARG A 150 3.76 1.12 -9.86
C ARG A 150 4.16 -0.34 -9.71
N PRO A 151 3.32 -1.20 -9.08
CA PRO A 151 3.53 -2.63 -9.14
C PRO A 151 3.73 -2.99 -10.60
N HIS A 152 4.85 -3.63 -10.94
CA HIS A 152 5.09 -4.10 -12.30
C HIS A 152 3.96 -5.09 -12.62
N ASP A 153 2.97 -4.63 -13.39
CA ASP A 153 1.81 -5.41 -13.80
C ASP A 153 2.32 -6.63 -14.59
N SER A 154 2.47 -7.76 -13.90
CA SER A 154 2.83 -9.04 -14.51
C SER A 154 1.66 -9.66 -15.28
N ARG A 155 0.58 -8.91 -15.52
CA ARG A 155 -0.63 -9.34 -16.25
C ARG A 155 -0.65 -8.86 -17.71
N LYS A 156 0.42 -9.13 -18.46
CA LYS A 156 0.36 -9.26 -19.94
C LYS A 156 1.19 -10.44 -20.43
N LYS A 157 0.76 -11.66 -20.08
CA LYS A 157 1.05 -12.87 -20.88
C LYS A 157 -0.23 -13.30 -21.60
N GLY A 158 -0.57 -12.56 -22.66
CA GLY A 158 -1.75 -12.79 -23.49
C GLY A 158 -1.43 -12.58 -24.96
N SER A 159 -1.18 -13.70 -25.66
CA SER A 159 -1.35 -13.92 -27.11
C SER A 159 -0.70 -12.95 -28.11
N LYS A 160 0.59 -13.16 -28.41
CA LYS A 160 1.13 -12.89 -29.76
C LYS A 160 0.47 -13.86 -30.76
N LYS A 161 -0.69 -13.48 -31.31
CA LYS A 161 -1.30 -14.16 -32.47
C LYS A 161 -0.37 -13.95 -33.66
N LYS A 162 0.50 -14.93 -33.94
CA LYS A 162 1.31 -15.01 -35.17
C LYS A 162 0.34 -15.05 -36.36
N LYS A 163 0.13 -13.91 -37.04
CA LYS A 163 -0.44 -13.89 -38.39
C LYS A 163 0.74 -13.88 -39.37
N GLY A 164 1.21 -15.08 -39.71
CA GLY A 164 2.29 -15.27 -40.68
C GLY A 164 1.76 -15.02 -42.08
N SER A 165 1.97 -13.81 -42.61
CA SER A 165 2.00 -13.55 -44.04
C SER A 165 3.39 -13.93 -44.56
N LYS A 166 3.50 -14.97 -45.39
CA LYS A 166 4.69 -15.15 -46.23
C LYS A 166 4.29 -15.44 -47.67
N LYS A 167 4.52 -14.43 -48.49
CA LYS A 167 4.31 -14.36 -49.93
C LYS A 167 5.52 -15.00 -50.64
N LYS A 168 5.22 -15.78 -51.69
CA LYS A 168 5.98 -16.14 -52.90
C LYS A 168 7.46 -16.59 -52.77
N GLY A 169 7.76 -17.71 -53.43
CA GLY A 169 9.11 -18.05 -53.87
C GLY A 169 9.15 -19.35 -54.66
N SER A 170 9.28 -19.24 -55.98
CA SER A 170 9.40 -20.30 -56.98
C SER A 170 10.57 -21.29 -56.76
N LYS A 171 10.44 -22.51 -57.31
CA LYS A 171 11.16 -23.01 -58.51
C LYS A 171 11.65 -24.48 -58.37
N LYS A 172 11.17 -25.29 -59.33
CA LYS A 172 11.85 -26.38 -60.07
C LYS A 172 12.10 -27.77 -59.44
N LYS A 173 11.52 -28.74 -60.18
CA LYS A 173 12.09 -29.97 -60.77
C LYS A 173 12.44 -31.16 -59.85
N GLY A 174 11.63 -32.21 -59.98
CA GLY A 174 12.01 -33.37 -60.80
C GLY A 174 12.05 -34.75 -60.12
N SER A 175 11.56 -35.76 -60.85
CA SER A 175 11.72 -37.23 -60.66
C SER A 175 10.86 -37.89 -59.56
N LYS A 176 10.25 -39.07 -59.70
CA LYS A 176 10.13 -40.07 -60.79
C LYS A 176 9.17 -41.19 -60.31
N ARG A 177 8.56 -41.93 -61.24
CA ARG A 177 8.03 -43.33 -61.12
C ARG A 177 6.77 -43.49 -60.25
N ARG A 178 5.71 -44.20 -60.65
CA ARG A 178 5.54 -45.39 -61.50
C ARG A 178 4.27 -45.25 -62.33
#